data_AF-A0A7F8QD96-F1
#
_entry.id   AF-A0A7F8QD96-F1
#
_cell.length_a   1.000
_cell.length_b   1.000
_cell.length_c   1.000
_cell.angle_alpha   90.00
_cell.angle_beta   90.00
_cell.angle_gamma   90.00
#
_symmetry.space_group_name_H-M   'P 1'
#
loop_
_entity.id
_entity.type
_entity.pdbx_description
1 polymer ?
#
loop_
_entity_poly.entity_id
_entity_poly.type
_entity_poly.pdbx_seq_one_letter_code
_entity_poly.pdbx_strand_id
1 'polypeptide(L)'
;ARKQPLSKKTKKSHVHNEVEENDSVFVKLLKTSGVILKTGESQNQLTVDQVVFQKKLFQTLRKHPSYPKIIEEFVSGLESYIEDQDSFRNCLLSCERLQDEEASIGTSYSKSLIKLLLGIDILQPAIIKTLFEKLPEFLFKNVNSDGLNMPRLIISQLKWLDRIVDGKDLTTKLMQLISIAPLYLQHDFVTSLPEILGDSQHADVGKELSDLLMENTPLTVPILDVLSSLRLDPKLLSQVRQLVMGKLLSVKLDDLPVIIKFILHSVTAADALEVISELREKLDLQHCILPSRLQASQSKLKNKGQSSSGNQENSGQDCVILFFDVIKSAVRYEKIISEAWIKV
;
A
#
# COMPACT_ATOMS: atom_id res chain seq x y z
N ALA A 1 -20.14 59.33 38.40
CA ALA A 1 -19.27 58.14 38.51
C ALA A 1 -19.44 57.29 37.23
N ARG A 2 -18.45 57.33 36.34
CA ARG A 2 -18.45 56.70 35.01
C ARG A 2 -17.90 55.27 35.13
N LYS A 3 -18.67 54.25 34.74
CA LYS A 3 -18.20 52.86 34.68
C LYS A 3 -17.35 52.65 33.42
N GLN A 4 -16.11 52.20 33.59
CA GLN A 4 -15.25 51.66 32.54
C GLN A 4 -15.72 50.26 32.13
N PRO A 5 -15.63 49.88 30.83
CA PRO A 5 -15.63 48.48 30.44
C PRO A 5 -14.19 47.96 30.33
N LEU A 6 -13.91 46.82 30.96
CA LEU A 6 -12.66 46.07 30.84
C LEU A 6 -12.53 45.49 29.43
N SER A 7 -11.48 45.90 28.71
CA SER A 7 -11.06 45.32 27.44
C SER A 7 -10.52 43.90 27.65
N LYS A 8 -11.24 42.89 27.15
CA LYS A 8 -10.69 41.54 26.96
C LYS A 8 -9.71 41.58 25.79
N LYS A 9 -8.41 41.65 26.08
CA LYS A 9 -7.36 41.32 25.11
C LYS A 9 -7.33 39.81 24.93
N THR A 10 -7.92 39.32 23.85
CA THR A 10 -7.71 37.97 23.34
C THR A 10 -6.25 37.86 22.91
N LYS A 11 -5.44 37.08 23.63
CA LYS A 11 -4.09 36.70 23.20
C LYS A 11 -4.23 35.91 21.90
N LYS A 12 -4.03 36.56 20.75
CA LYS A 12 -3.67 35.87 19.51
C LYS A 12 -2.28 35.27 19.73
N SER A 13 -2.19 33.96 19.89
CA SER A 13 -0.94 33.21 19.77
C SER A 13 -0.53 33.27 18.29
N HIS A 14 0.24 34.30 17.94
CA HIS A 14 0.94 34.35 16.66
C HIS A 14 2.04 33.28 16.73
N VAL A 15 1.78 32.11 16.17
CA VAL A 15 2.86 31.18 15.83
C VAL A 15 3.64 31.86 14.71
N HIS A 16 4.92 32.16 14.97
CA HIS A 16 5.85 32.64 13.95
C HIS A 16 6.08 31.49 12.97
N ASN A 17 5.26 31.39 11.92
CA ASN A 17 5.51 30.46 10.82
C ASN A 17 6.58 31.08 9.93
N GLU A 18 7.84 30.69 10.15
CA GLU A 18 8.95 31.07 9.28
C GLU A 18 8.68 30.51 7.87
N VAL A 19 8.65 31.40 6.88
CA VAL A 19 8.55 31.03 5.47
C VAL A 19 9.96 30.73 5.00
N GLU A 20 10.13 29.66 4.23
CA GLU A 20 11.44 29.38 3.67
C GLU A 20 11.77 30.39 2.57
N GLU A 21 12.78 31.21 2.81
CA GLU A 21 13.28 32.23 1.88
C GLU A 21 14.51 31.78 1.10
N ASN A 22 14.76 30.47 1.02
CA ASN A 22 15.91 29.93 0.32
C ASN A 22 15.87 30.33 -1.17
N ASP A 23 17.01 30.75 -1.71
CA ASP A 23 17.12 31.42 -3.00
C ASP A 23 17.20 30.43 -4.19
N SER A 24 16.94 29.15 -3.93
CA SER A 24 17.05 28.08 -4.92
C SER A 24 15.97 28.20 -6.01
N VAL A 25 16.30 27.67 -7.19
CA VAL A 25 15.37 27.62 -8.32
C VAL A 25 14.08 26.89 -7.96
N PHE A 26 14.18 25.82 -7.17
CA PHE A 26 13.04 25.05 -6.65
C PHE A 26 12.07 25.93 -5.85
N VAL A 27 12.55 26.62 -4.81
CA VAL A 27 11.70 27.47 -3.95
C VAL A 27 11.10 28.63 -4.72
N LYS A 28 11.88 29.29 -5.58
CA LYS A 28 11.42 30.41 -6.43
C LYS A 28 10.31 29.99 -7.38
N LEU A 29 10.46 28.85 -8.05
CA LEU A 29 9.46 28.34 -9.00
C LEU A 29 8.18 27.88 -8.30
N LEU A 30 8.28 27.26 -7.12
CA LEU A 30 7.11 26.91 -6.32
C LEU A 30 6.35 28.14 -5.84
N LYS A 31 7.05 29.14 -5.28
CA LYS A 31 6.46 30.40 -4.82
C LYS A 31 5.75 31.15 -5.95
N THR A 32 6.37 31.21 -7.12
CA THR A 32 5.79 31.83 -8.32
C THR A 32 4.56 31.07 -8.84
N SER A 33 4.56 29.74 -8.67
CA SER A 33 3.47 28.87 -9.12
C SER A 33 2.29 28.81 -8.14
N GLY A 34 2.50 29.25 -6.90
CA GLY A 34 1.45 29.40 -5.88
C GLY A 34 1.53 28.41 -4.71
N VAL A 35 2.71 27.90 -4.40
CA VAL A 35 2.99 27.14 -3.17
C VAL A 35 3.98 27.92 -2.31
N ILE A 36 3.66 28.11 -1.03
CA ILE A 36 4.56 28.67 -0.03
C ILE A 36 5.07 27.51 0.83
N LEU A 37 6.38 27.28 0.78
CA LEU A 37 7.05 26.33 1.64
C LEU A 37 7.13 26.89 3.06
N LYS A 38 6.80 26.04 4.02
CA LYS A 38 6.84 26.36 5.44
C LYS A 38 7.94 25.55 6.12
N THR A 39 8.62 26.18 7.06
CA THR A 39 9.63 25.50 7.88
C THR A 39 9.01 24.93 9.16
N GLY A 40 9.73 24.02 9.82
CA GLY A 40 9.30 23.37 11.06
C GLY A 40 8.16 22.37 10.84
N GLU A 41 7.21 22.28 11.77
CA GLU A 41 6.11 21.29 11.71
C GLU A 41 4.88 21.77 10.92
N SER A 42 4.92 22.97 10.34
CA SER A 42 3.76 23.59 9.70
C SER A 42 3.55 23.13 8.26
N GLN A 43 2.28 22.96 7.86
CA GLN A 43 1.93 22.46 6.53
C GLN A 43 2.24 23.49 5.44
N ASN A 44 2.70 22.99 4.29
CA ASN A 44 2.90 23.81 3.10
C ASN A 44 1.60 24.46 2.65
N GLN A 45 1.65 25.72 2.23
CA GLN A 45 0.45 26.50 1.92
C GLN A 45 0.24 26.65 0.41
N LEU A 46 -0.97 26.39 -0.04
CA LEU A 46 -1.39 26.57 -1.43
C LEU A 46 -2.17 27.88 -1.56
N THR A 47 -1.64 28.83 -2.33
CA THR A 47 -2.26 30.15 -2.57
C THR A 47 -3.24 30.15 -3.75
N VAL A 48 -3.22 29.09 -4.56
CA VAL A 48 -4.06 28.93 -5.76
C VAL A 48 -4.77 27.59 -5.74
N ASP A 49 -5.66 27.32 -6.71
CA ASP A 49 -6.22 25.98 -6.86
C ASP A 49 -5.14 24.96 -7.30
N GLN A 50 -5.29 23.68 -6.91
CA GLN A 50 -4.33 22.60 -7.18
C GLN A 50 -4.05 22.42 -8.67
N VAL A 51 -5.10 22.48 -9.49
CA VAL A 51 -4.99 22.33 -10.96
C VAL A 51 -4.33 23.56 -11.56
N VAL A 52 -4.61 24.74 -11.00
CA VAL A 52 -3.98 26.00 -11.43
C VAL A 52 -2.49 26.00 -11.11
N PHE A 53 -2.10 25.53 -9.93
CA PHE A 53 -0.69 25.35 -9.54
C PHE A 53 0.04 24.45 -10.54
N GLN A 54 -0.48 23.24 -10.80
CA GLN A 54 0.15 22.29 -11.71
C GLN A 54 0.32 22.87 -13.13
N LYS A 55 -0.73 23.53 -13.65
CA LYS A 55 -0.68 24.19 -14.97
C LYS A 55 0.34 25.32 -15.00
N LYS A 56 0.39 26.17 -13.96
CA LYS A 56 1.36 27.27 -13.86
C LYS A 56 2.78 26.73 -13.81
N LEU A 57 3.07 25.78 -12.91
CA LEU A 57 4.41 25.23 -12.77
C LEU A 57 4.89 24.56 -14.06
N PHE A 58 4.03 23.74 -14.69
CA PHE A 58 4.33 23.12 -15.97
C PHE A 58 4.66 24.14 -17.07
N GLN A 59 3.86 25.20 -17.20
CA GLN A 59 4.10 26.25 -18.18
C GLN A 59 5.38 27.04 -17.89
N THR A 60 5.66 27.34 -16.62
CA THR A 60 6.86 28.06 -16.20
C THR A 60 8.11 27.25 -16.52
N LEU A 61 8.13 25.94 -16.24
CA LEU A 61 9.23 25.04 -16.58
C LEU A 61 9.44 24.94 -18.09
N ARG A 62 8.36 24.75 -18.86
CA ARG A 62 8.41 24.64 -20.33
C ARG A 62 8.88 25.91 -21.04
N LYS A 63 8.54 27.08 -20.52
CA LYS A 63 8.90 28.39 -21.10
C LYS A 63 10.25 28.90 -20.59
N HIS A 64 10.88 28.22 -19.64
CA HIS A 64 12.14 28.66 -19.07
C HIS A 64 13.26 28.61 -20.11
N PRO A 65 14.14 29.63 -20.21
CA PRO A 65 15.22 29.67 -21.20
C PRO A 65 16.16 28.45 -21.16
N SER A 66 16.35 27.86 -19.97
CA SER A 66 17.22 26.72 -19.75
C SER A 66 16.56 25.35 -19.92
N TYR A 67 15.39 25.26 -20.56
CA TYR A 67 14.74 23.97 -20.82
C TYR A 67 15.59 23.12 -21.80
N PRO A 68 15.85 21.83 -21.54
CA PRO A 68 15.29 20.99 -20.47
C PRO A 68 16.10 20.94 -19.15
N LYS A 69 17.31 21.51 -19.10
CA LYS A 69 18.21 21.46 -17.93
C LYS A 69 17.59 22.00 -16.63
N ILE A 70 16.65 22.94 -16.74
CA ILE A 70 15.91 23.47 -15.60
C ILE A 70 15.15 22.40 -14.81
N ILE A 71 14.76 21.30 -15.44
CA ILE A 71 14.08 20.18 -14.77
C ILE A 71 15.05 19.50 -13.80
N GLU A 72 16.27 19.21 -14.24
CA GLU A 72 17.32 18.61 -13.41
C GLU A 72 17.68 19.54 -12.24
N GLU A 73 17.82 20.84 -12.51
CA GLU A 73 18.09 21.84 -11.48
C GLU A 73 16.94 21.96 -10.47
N PHE A 74 15.68 21.89 -10.93
CA PHE A 74 14.51 21.87 -10.05
C PHE A 74 14.47 20.62 -9.16
N VAL A 75 14.75 19.45 -9.73
CA VAL A 75 14.78 18.18 -8.99
C VAL A 75 15.96 18.14 -8.00
N SER A 76 17.13 18.64 -8.38
CA SER A 76 18.28 18.77 -7.47
C SER A 76 18.00 19.72 -6.31
N GLY A 77 17.25 20.80 -6.57
CA GLY A 77 16.75 21.70 -5.52
C GLY A 77 15.76 21.01 -4.57
N LEU A 78 14.87 20.16 -5.10
CA LEU A 78 13.98 19.32 -4.30
C LEU A 78 14.78 18.32 -3.45
N GLU A 79 15.74 17.61 -4.04
CA GLU A 79 16.62 16.66 -3.35
C GLU A 79 17.33 17.32 -2.17
N SER A 80 17.93 18.48 -2.40
CA SER A 80 18.61 19.26 -1.35
C SER A 80 17.66 19.71 -0.25
N TYR A 81 16.40 20.03 -0.60
CA TYR A 81 15.39 20.47 0.36
C TYR A 81 14.88 19.33 1.25
N ILE A 82 14.67 18.15 0.68
CA ILE A 82 14.17 16.97 1.41
C ILE A 82 15.25 16.23 2.21
N GLU A 83 16.50 16.70 2.19
CA GLU A 83 17.53 16.23 3.13
C GLU A 83 17.14 16.54 4.58
N ASP A 84 16.41 17.64 4.81
CA ASP A 84 15.78 17.91 6.10
C ASP A 84 14.52 17.06 6.29
N GLN A 85 14.49 16.29 7.39
CA GLN A 85 13.45 15.30 7.62
C GLN A 85 12.07 15.94 7.84
N ASP A 86 12.00 17.09 8.49
CA ASP A 86 10.75 17.81 8.74
C ASP A 86 10.21 18.43 7.46
N SER A 87 11.09 19.02 6.65
CA SER A 87 10.78 19.53 5.32
C SER A 87 10.26 18.43 4.39
N PHE A 88 10.91 17.25 4.39
CA PHE A 88 10.44 16.12 3.61
C PHE A 88 9.07 15.62 4.08
N ARG A 89 8.89 15.48 5.40
CA ARG A 89 7.60 15.13 6.01
C ARG A 89 6.51 16.09 5.57
N ASN A 90 6.73 17.40 5.61
CA ASN A 90 5.75 18.40 5.19
C ASN A 90 5.43 18.35 3.70
N CYS A 91 6.38 17.92 2.86
CA CYS A 91 6.16 17.70 1.44
C CYS A 91 5.24 16.50 1.15
N LEU A 92 5.24 15.50 2.03
CA LEU A 92 4.41 14.28 1.93
C LEU A 92 3.00 14.47 2.53
N LEU A 93 2.82 15.43 3.43
CA LEU A 93 1.53 15.76 4.05
C LEU A 93 0.69 16.69 3.17
N SER A 94 -0.62 16.69 3.41
CA SER A 94 -1.58 17.56 2.71
C SER A 94 -1.21 19.04 2.89
N CYS A 95 -1.29 19.82 1.82
CA CYS A 95 -1.12 21.26 1.92
C CYS A 95 -2.33 21.93 2.60
N GLU A 96 -2.10 23.07 3.22
CA GLU A 96 -3.15 23.95 3.74
C GLU A 96 -3.58 24.93 2.64
N ARG A 97 -4.89 25.13 2.44
CA ARG A 97 -5.39 26.13 1.49
C ARG A 97 -5.55 27.47 2.20
N LEU A 98 -4.92 28.51 1.67
CA LEU A 98 -5.17 29.89 2.12
C LEU A 98 -6.53 30.34 1.55
N GLN A 99 -7.61 30.19 2.32
CA GLN A 99 -8.91 30.80 2.02
C GLN A 99 -9.15 32.02 2.91
N ASP A 100 -9.76 33.07 2.33
CA ASP A 100 -10.40 34.16 3.08
C ASP A 100 -11.54 33.57 3.94
N GLU A 101 -11.69 34.07 5.16
CA GLU A 101 -12.52 33.53 6.26
C GLU A 101 -14.04 33.37 5.95
N GLU A 102 -14.53 33.67 4.75
CA GLU A 102 -15.96 33.79 4.45
C GLU A 102 -16.55 32.73 3.50
N ALA A 103 -15.76 31.80 2.94
CA ALA A 103 -16.29 30.77 2.04
C ALA A 103 -16.02 29.33 2.51
N SER A 104 -17.11 28.66 2.90
CA SER A 104 -17.31 27.19 2.89
C SER A 104 -16.99 26.39 4.17
N ILE A 105 -18.07 25.80 4.69
CA ILE A 105 -18.16 24.78 5.75
C ILE A 105 -17.72 23.40 5.21
N GLY A 106 -16.62 23.34 4.46
CA GLY A 106 -16.08 22.10 3.90
C GLY A 106 -14.59 22.02 4.16
N THR A 107 -14.13 20.92 4.75
CA THR A 107 -12.70 20.62 4.82
C THR A 107 -12.15 20.60 3.39
N SER A 108 -11.47 21.66 2.97
CA SER A 108 -10.89 21.71 1.63
C SER A 108 -9.67 20.80 1.61
N TYR A 109 -9.90 19.50 1.40
CA TYR A 109 -8.85 18.51 1.27
C TYR A 109 -7.92 18.91 0.13
N SER A 110 -6.63 19.04 0.43
CA SER A 110 -5.64 19.33 -0.58
C SER A 110 -4.55 18.26 -0.62
N LYS A 111 -4.16 17.89 -1.85
CA LYS A 111 -3.10 16.91 -2.09
C LYS A 111 -1.78 17.46 -1.51
N SER A 112 -0.87 16.56 -1.18
CA SER A 112 0.49 16.94 -0.75
C SER A 112 1.27 17.60 -1.88
N LEU A 113 2.36 18.29 -1.54
CA LEU A 113 3.25 18.88 -2.54
C LEU A 113 3.80 17.81 -3.48
N ILE A 114 4.30 16.69 -2.94
CA ILE A 114 4.83 15.59 -3.77
C ILE A 114 3.75 15.04 -4.70
N LYS A 115 2.53 14.84 -4.21
CA LYS A 115 1.42 14.34 -5.05
C LYS A 115 1.06 15.32 -6.17
N LEU A 116 1.09 16.62 -5.90
CA LEU A 116 0.87 17.65 -6.91
C LEU A 116 1.98 17.66 -7.96
N LEU A 117 3.25 17.51 -7.55
CA LEU A 117 4.38 17.47 -8.46
C LEU A 117 4.40 16.18 -9.31
N LEU A 118 4.04 15.03 -8.72
CA LEU A 118 3.87 13.76 -9.45
C LEU A 118 2.78 13.82 -10.53
N GLY A 119 1.80 14.74 -10.39
CA GLY A 119 0.81 14.99 -11.45
C GLY A 119 1.34 15.77 -12.66
N ILE A 120 2.61 16.18 -12.66
CA ILE A 120 3.26 16.85 -13.79
C ILE A 120 4.16 15.85 -14.51
N ASP A 121 3.73 15.40 -15.70
CA ASP A 121 4.38 14.31 -16.45
C ASP A 121 5.89 14.49 -16.68
N ILE A 122 6.35 15.72 -16.94
CA ILE A 122 7.78 16.00 -17.18
C ILE A 122 8.66 15.92 -15.93
N LEU A 123 8.05 15.98 -14.73
CA LEU A 123 8.74 15.85 -13.45
C LEU A 123 8.60 14.45 -12.85
N GLN A 124 7.52 13.74 -13.19
CA GLN A 124 7.12 12.51 -12.52
C GLN A 124 8.23 11.44 -12.45
N PRO A 125 8.94 11.07 -13.54
CA PRO A 125 9.97 10.03 -13.46
C PRO A 125 11.12 10.38 -12.51
N ALA A 126 11.57 11.65 -12.54
CA ALA A 126 12.66 12.12 -11.70
C ALA A 126 12.26 12.15 -10.22
N ILE A 127 11.04 12.61 -9.90
CA ILE A 127 10.53 12.62 -8.53
C ILE A 127 10.35 11.20 -8.01
N ILE A 128 9.78 10.29 -8.81
CA ILE A 128 9.67 8.87 -8.42
C ILE A 128 11.07 8.33 -8.09
N LYS A 129 12.07 8.56 -8.95
CA LYS A 129 13.45 8.15 -8.69
C LYS A 129 13.97 8.69 -7.35
N THR A 130 13.86 9.99 -7.10
CA THR A 130 14.29 10.62 -5.84
C THR A 130 13.58 10.01 -4.62
N LEU A 131 12.27 9.75 -4.70
CA LEU A 131 11.52 9.13 -3.60
C LEU A 131 12.04 7.71 -3.29
N PHE A 132 12.31 6.90 -4.32
CA PHE A 132 12.85 5.55 -4.14
C PHE A 132 14.31 5.54 -3.67
N GLU A 133 15.10 6.58 -3.96
CA GLU A 133 16.45 6.74 -3.43
C GLU A 133 16.43 7.14 -1.95
N LYS A 134 15.45 7.95 -1.54
CA LYS A 134 15.28 8.37 -0.13
C LYS A 134 14.62 7.32 0.76
N LEU A 135 13.72 6.50 0.22
CA LEU A 135 12.92 5.55 1.00
C LEU A 135 13.77 4.55 1.83
N PRO A 136 14.87 3.95 1.32
CA PRO A 136 15.72 3.05 2.08
C PRO A 136 16.24 3.60 3.42
N GLU A 137 16.44 4.92 3.52
CA GLU A 137 16.88 5.58 4.75
C GLU A 137 15.86 5.43 5.89
N PHE A 138 14.60 5.13 5.58
CA PHE A 138 13.51 5.04 6.55
C PHE A 138 12.99 3.61 6.78
N LEU A 139 13.43 2.61 6.02
CA LEU A 139 12.92 1.23 6.12
C LEU A 139 13.15 0.61 7.49
N PHE A 140 14.30 0.89 8.11
CA PHE A 140 14.72 0.32 9.39
C PHE A 140 14.64 1.33 10.55
N LYS A 141 14.12 2.54 10.30
CA LYS A 141 13.89 3.53 11.34
C LYS A 141 12.56 3.26 12.04
N ASN A 142 12.54 3.41 13.36
CA ASN A 142 11.30 3.35 14.13
C ASN A 142 10.39 4.52 13.77
N VAL A 143 9.10 4.37 14.10
CA VAL A 143 8.10 5.42 13.96
C VAL A 143 8.62 6.72 14.58
N ASN A 144 8.51 7.83 13.84
CA ASN A 144 8.97 9.15 14.30
C ASN A 144 8.24 9.56 15.59
N SER A 145 8.73 10.60 16.27
CA SER A 145 8.11 11.21 17.47
C SER A 145 6.60 11.43 17.34
N ASP A 146 6.15 11.69 16.11
CA ASP A 146 4.77 12.05 15.78
C ASP A 146 3.86 10.84 15.50
N GLY A 147 4.37 9.62 15.63
CA GLY A 147 3.60 8.41 15.30
C GLY A 147 3.49 8.11 13.80
N LEU A 148 4.12 8.91 12.94
CA LEU A 148 4.07 8.77 11.49
C LEU A 148 5.12 7.79 10.96
N ASN A 149 4.70 6.93 10.04
CA ASN A 149 5.56 5.98 9.33
C ASN A 149 5.94 6.56 7.96
N MET A 150 7.18 7.05 7.84
CA MET A 150 7.69 7.68 6.61
C MET A 150 7.61 6.77 5.38
N PRO A 151 8.02 5.48 5.43
CA PRO A 151 7.90 4.59 4.27
C PRO A 151 6.46 4.48 3.74
N ARG A 152 5.47 4.34 4.64
CA ARG A 152 4.05 4.31 4.26
C ARG A 152 3.58 5.63 3.67
N LEU A 153 4.06 6.77 4.19
CA LEU A 153 3.76 8.10 3.65
C LEU A 153 4.36 8.31 2.26
N ILE A 154 5.55 7.79 1.98
CA ILE A 154 6.18 7.88 0.66
C ILE A 154 5.38 7.06 -0.36
N ILE A 155 5.08 5.80 -0.03
CA ILE A 155 4.33 4.91 -0.91
C ILE A 155 2.90 5.41 -1.15
N SER A 156 2.27 6.06 -0.16
CA SER A 156 0.93 6.63 -0.34
C SER A 156 0.88 7.73 -1.42
N GLN A 157 2.00 8.41 -1.70
CA GLN A 157 2.05 9.40 -2.78
C GLN A 157 1.90 8.78 -4.17
N LEU A 158 2.19 7.50 -4.33
CA LEU A 158 2.13 6.77 -5.59
C LEU A 158 0.73 6.19 -5.87
N LYS A 159 -0.14 6.10 -4.85
CA LYS A 159 -1.49 5.53 -4.98
C LYS A 159 -2.43 6.42 -5.79
N TRP A 160 -3.15 5.90 -6.77
CA TRP A 160 -4.14 6.61 -7.58
C TRP A 160 -3.55 7.82 -8.31
N LEU A 161 -2.40 7.65 -8.97
CA LEU A 161 -1.90 8.65 -9.92
C LEU A 161 -2.77 8.65 -11.19
N ASP A 162 -3.14 9.83 -11.67
CA ASP A 162 -3.99 9.98 -12.85
C ASP A 162 -3.34 9.39 -14.12
N ARG A 163 -2.00 9.47 -14.20
CA ARG A 163 -1.19 8.93 -15.29
C ARG A 163 0.16 8.50 -14.74
N ILE A 164 0.64 7.33 -15.19
CA ILE A 164 1.99 6.84 -14.91
C ILE A 164 2.80 6.96 -16.21
N VAL A 165 3.91 7.71 -16.17
CA VAL A 165 4.75 7.99 -17.33
C VAL A 165 5.62 6.80 -17.69
N ASP A 166 6.28 6.20 -16.71
CA ASP A 166 7.12 5.00 -16.88
C ASP A 166 6.67 3.90 -15.90
N GLY A 167 5.64 3.15 -16.31
CA GLY A 167 5.08 2.08 -15.48
C GLY A 167 6.02 0.88 -15.32
N LYS A 168 6.92 0.66 -16.29
CA LYS A 168 7.87 -0.46 -16.24
C LYS A 168 8.95 -0.20 -15.19
N ASP A 169 9.59 0.98 -15.24
CA ASP A 169 10.59 1.38 -14.24
C ASP A 169 9.98 1.44 -12.83
N LEU A 170 8.78 2.00 -12.70
CA LEU A 170 8.05 2.03 -11.43
C LEU A 170 7.82 0.61 -10.87
N THR A 171 7.39 -0.34 -11.70
CA THR A 171 7.18 -1.73 -11.29
C THR A 171 8.47 -2.37 -10.81
N THR A 172 9.56 -2.24 -11.59
CA THR A 172 10.86 -2.79 -11.21
C THR A 172 11.36 -2.22 -9.88
N LYS A 173 11.23 -0.90 -9.67
CA LYS A 173 11.61 -0.25 -8.41
C LYS A 173 10.76 -0.73 -7.23
N LEU A 174 9.45 -0.90 -7.41
CA LEU A 174 8.55 -1.41 -6.37
C LEU A 174 8.89 -2.86 -5.98
N MET A 175 9.15 -3.72 -6.95
CA MET A 175 9.47 -5.13 -6.65
C MET A 175 10.84 -5.28 -6.00
N GLN A 176 11.83 -4.49 -6.44
CA GLN A 176 13.12 -4.37 -5.74
C GLN A 176 12.97 -3.85 -4.32
N LEU A 177 12.05 -2.89 -4.10
CA LEU A 177 11.78 -2.39 -2.76
C LEU A 177 11.13 -3.46 -1.87
N ILE A 178 10.15 -4.20 -2.39
CA ILE A 178 9.49 -5.29 -1.66
C ILE A 178 10.50 -6.36 -1.27
N SER A 179 11.46 -6.71 -2.12
CA SER A 179 12.44 -7.76 -1.80
C SER A 179 13.41 -7.36 -0.67
N ILE A 180 13.71 -6.07 -0.49
CA ILE A 180 14.63 -5.58 0.56
C ILE A 180 13.92 -5.06 1.82
N ALA A 181 12.61 -4.81 1.76
CA ALA A 181 11.88 -4.22 2.87
C ALA A 181 11.73 -5.19 4.04
N PRO A 182 11.67 -4.68 5.30
CA PRO A 182 11.26 -5.50 6.44
C PRO A 182 9.85 -6.06 6.27
N LEU A 183 9.62 -7.25 6.85
CA LEU A 183 8.36 -7.98 6.70
C LEU A 183 7.10 -7.15 6.98
N TYR A 184 7.14 -6.32 8.03
CA TYR A 184 5.98 -5.49 8.41
C TYR A 184 5.63 -4.42 7.36
N LEU A 185 6.58 -3.99 6.53
CA LEU A 185 6.37 -3.08 5.40
C LEU A 185 6.08 -3.81 4.10
N GLN A 186 6.69 -4.99 3.89
CA GLN A 186 6.42 -5.81 2.71
C GLN A 186 4.93 -6.07 2.52
N HIS A 187 4.23 -6.40 3.60
CA HIS A 187 2.79 -6.58 3.60
C HIS A 187 2.04 -5.34 3.08
N ASP A 188 2.36 -4.15 3.58
CA ASP A 188 1.68 -2.91 3.19
C ASP A 188 2.00 -2.54 1.74
N PHE A 189 3.25 -2.76 1.31
CA PHE A 189 3.68 -2.45 -0.04
C PHE A 189 3.00 -3.37 -1.05
N VAL A 190 2.95 -4.68 -0.78
CA VAL A 190 2.26 -5.66 -1.61
C VAL A 190 0.78 -5.31 -1.75
N THR A 191 0.07 -5.10 -0.63
CA THR A 191 -1.37 -4.77 -0.64
C THR A 191 -1.68 -3.42 -1.30
N SER A 192 -0.69 -2.53 -1.43
CA SER A 192 -0.83 -1.24 -2.12
C SER A 192 -0.60 -1.33 -3.64
N LEU A 193 -0.09 -2.44 -4.18
CA LEU A 193 0.25 -2.57 -5.60
C LEU A 193 -0.93 -2.26 -6.55
N PRO A 194 -2.17 -2.75 -6.32
CA PRO A 194 -3.31 -2.46 -7.20
C PRO A 194 -3.69 -0.98 -7.23
N GLU A 195 -3.36 -0.23 -6.17
CA GLU A 195 -3.64 1.21 -6.10
C GLU A 195 -2.54 2.03 -6.80
N ILE A 196 -1.34 1.48 -6.96
CA ILE A 196 -0.16 2.21 -7.49
C ILE A 196 0.03 1.94 -8.98
N LEU A 197 -0.20 0.71 -9.42
CA LEU A 197 0.12 0.26 -10.77
C LEU A 197 -1.08 0.36 -11.71
N GLY A 198 -0.80 0.58 -12.99
CA GLY A 198 -1.82 0.55 -14.04
C GLY A 198 -2.02 -0.87 -14.58
N ASP A 199 -3.17 -1.07 -15.24
CA ASP A 199 -3.54 -2.35 -15.87
C ASP A 199 -2.46 -2.94 -16.79
N SER A 200 -1.69 -2.07 -17.45
CA SER A 200 -0.60 -2.47 -18.35
C SER A 200 0.55 -3.21 -17.68
N GLN A 201 0.70 -3.10 -16.35
CA GLN A 201 1.78 -3.73 -15.58
C GLN A 201 1.35 -5.03 -14.91
N HIS A 202 0.05 -5.37 -14.91
CA HIS A 202 -0.49 -6.49 -14.11
C HIS A 202 0.10 -7.86 -14.46
N ALA A 203 0.44 -8.10 -15.73
CA ALA A 203 1.03 -9.37 -16.16
C ALA A 203 2.43 -9.59 -15.55
N ASP A 204 3.29 -8.58 -15.61
CA ASP A 204 4.65 -8.63 -15.07
C ASP A 204 4.61 -8.78 -13.54
N VAL A 205 3.77 -7.99 -12.87
CA VAL A 205 3.56 -8.03 -11.43
C VAL A 205 3.01 -9.39 -10.98
N GLY A 206 2.03 -9.93 -11.71
CA GLY A 206 1.43 -11.23 -11.41
C GLY A 206 2.47 -12.34 -11.44
N LYS A 207 3.41 -12.29 -12.39
CA LYS A 207 4.52 -13.25 -12.46
C LYS A 207 5.49 -13.08 -11.28
N GLU A 208 5.96 -11.87 -11.00
CA GLU A 208 6.90 -11.61 -9.90
C GLU A 208 6.30 -11.95 -8.52
N LEU A 209 5.03 -11.64 -8.29
CA LEU A 209 4.32 -12.04 -7.06
C LEU A 209 4.17 -13.57 -6.95
N SER A 210 3.97 -14.26 -8.08
CA SER A 210 3.90 -15.72 -8.09
C SER A 210 5.24 -16.35 -7.76
N ASP A 211 6.33 -15.82 -8.32
CA ASP A 211 7.68 -16.26 -8.00
C ASP A 211 7.98 -16.03 -6.50
N LEU A 212 7.65 -14.85 -5.96
CA LEU A 212 7.78 -14.53 -4.54
C LEU A 212 6.91 -15.42 -3.63
N LEU A 213 5.73 -15.83 -4.10
CA LEU A 213 4.88 -16.77 -3.38
C LEU A 213 5.55 -18.14 -3.26
N MET A 214 6.33 -18.57 -4.26
CA MET A 214 7.00 -19.88 -4.23
C MET A 214 8.19 -19.95 -3.27
N GLU A 215 8.74 -18.82 -2.84
CA GLU A 215 9.86 -18.75 -1.89
C GLU A 215 9.48 -19.07 -0.42
N ASN A 216 8.26 -19.57 -0.16
CA ASN A 216 7.75 -19.86 1.20
C ASN A 216 7.81 -18.66 2.15
N THR A 217 7.45 -17.48 1.64
CA THR A 217 7.38 -16.25 2.41
C THR A 217 6.14 -16.22 3.32
N PRO A 218 6.18 -15.49 4.45
CA PRO A 218 4.99 -15.17 5.26
C PRO A 218 3.99 -14.22 4.56
N LEU A 219 4.20 -13.92 3.27
CA LEU A 219 3.38 -13.01 2.47
C LEU A 219 2.29 -13.75 1.67
N THR A 220 2.02 -15.03 1.96
CA THR A 220 1.01 -15.84 1.26
C THR A 220 -0.33 -15.11 1.14
N VAL A 221 -0.87 -14.63 2.27
CA VAL A 221 -2.18 -13.95 2.30
C VAL A 221 -2.21 -12.66 1.49
N PRO A 222 -1.32 -11.66 1.71
CA PRO A 222 -1.37 -10.42 0.94
C PRO A 222 -1.07 -10.64 -0.55
N ILE A 223 -0.20 -11.60 -0.91
CA ILE A 223 0.07 -11.91 -2.31
C ILE A 223 -1.18 -12.45 -3.01
N LEU A 224 -1.88 -13.41 -2.40
CA LEU A 224 -3.10 -13.99 -2.99
C LEU A 224 -4.25 -12.98 -3.08
N ASP A 225 -4.38 -12.10 -2.10
CA ASP A 225 -5.36 -11.00 -2.12
C ASP A 225 -5.10 -10.07 -3.31
N VAL A 226 -3.83 -9.67 -3.50
CA VAL A 226 -3.42 -8.84 -4.64
C VAL A 226 -3.63 -9.56 -5.96
N LEU A 227 -3.17 -10.81 -6.11
CA LEU A 227 -3.36 -11.59 -7.34
C LEU A 227 -4.84 -11.75 -7.72
N SER A 228 -5.74 -11.80 -6.73
CA SER A 228 -7.20 -11.82 -6.96
C SER A 228 -7.75 -10.48 -7.46
N SER A 229 -7.10 -9.38 -7.11
CA SER A 229 -7.50 -8.01 -7.50
C SER A 229 -6.91 -7.55 -8.84
N LEU A 230 -5.78 -8.14 -9.25
CA LEU A 230 -5.12 -7.82 -10.52
C LEU A 230 -5.88 -8.40 -11.72
N ARG A 231 -5.82 -7.69 -12.85
CA ARG A 231 -6.34 -8.16 -14.13
C ARG A 231 -5.30 -9.04 -14.81
N LEU A 232 -5.37 -10.35 -14.56
CA LEU A 232 -4.47 -11.34 -15.15
C LEU A 232 -5.14 -12.02 -16.36
N ASP A 233 -4.37 -12.26 -17.42
CA ASP A 233 -4.83 -13.06 -18.55
C ASP A 233 -5.18 -14.49 -18.11
N PRO A 234 -6.18 -15.16 -18.70
CA PRO A 234 -6.60 -16.50 -18.29
C PRO A 234 -5.46 -17.54 -18.29
N LYS A 235 -4.51 -17.40 -19.23
CA LYS A 235 -3.32 -18.26 -19.29
C LYS A 235 -2.43 -18.06 -18.07
N LEU A 236 -2.14 -16.80 -17.72
CA LEU A 236 -1.32 -16.49 -16.54
C LEU A 236 -2.05 -16.93 -15.27
N LEU A 237 -3.36 -16.64 -15.13
CA LEU A 237 -4.15 -17.07 -13.98
C LEU A 237 -4.12 -18.59 -13.79
N SER A 238 -4.22 -19.37 -14.88
CA SER A 238 -4.10 -20.83 -14.81
C SER A 238 -2.73 -21.30 -14.32
N GLN A 239 -1.65 -20.64 -14.76
CA GLN A 239 -0.28 -20.93 -14.30
C GLN A 239 -0.11 -20.60 -12.81
N VAL A 240 -0.57 -19.41 -12.38
CA VAL A 240 -0.54 -19.01 -10.97
C VAL A 240 -1.33 -19.99 -10.12
N ARG A 241 -2.54 -20.38 -10.55
CA ARG A 241 -3.37 -21.35 -9.84
C ARG A 241 -2.69 -22.72 -9.71
N GLN A 242 -2.01 -23.19 -10.75
CA GLN A 242 -1.25 -24.44 -10.73
C GLN A 242 -0.05 -24.37 -9.76
N LEU A 243 0.68 -23.24 -9.72
CA LEU A 243 1.75 -23.03 -8.75
C LEU A 243 1.21 -23.03 -7.31
N VAL A 244 0.09 -22.34 -7.08
CA VAL A 244 -0.59 -22.29 -5.77
C VAL A 244 -1.09 -23.67 -5.34
N MET A 245 -1.68 -24.45 -6.26
CA MET A 245 -2.12 -25.82 -6.02
C MET A 245 -0.97 -26.74 -5.61
N GLY A 246 0.19 -26.60 -6.28
CA GLY A 246 1.41 -27.34 -5.92
C GLY A 246 1.92 -27.05 -4.51
N LYS A 247 1.63 -25.85 -3.97
CA LYS A 247 2.04 -25.41 -2.63
C LYS A 247 1.11 -25.87 -1.51
N LEU A 248 -0.05 -26.44 -1.82
CA LEU A 248 -1.10 -26.77 -0.83
C LEU A 248 -0.61 -27.66 0.32
N LEU A 249 0.36 -28.54 0.06
CA LEU A 249 0.92 -29.48 1.06
C LEU A 249 2.03 -28.89 1.92
N SER A 250 2.65 -27.78 1.51
CA SER A 250 3.82 -27.18 2.20
C SER A 250 3.47 -25.92 3.00
N VAL A 251 2.21 -25.49 2.98
CA VAL A 251 1.76 -24.26 3.62
C VAL A 251 1.26 -24.51 5.05
N LYS A 252 1.38 -23.48 5.90
CA LYS A 252 0.83 -23.48 7.26
C LYS A 252 -0.68 -23.69 7.23
N LEU A 253 -1.20 -24.42 8.21
CA LEU A 253 -2.64 -24.68 8.33
C LEU A 253 -3.49 -23.41 8.38
N ASP A 254 -2.95 -22.33 8.97
CA ASP A 254 -3.64 -21.04 9.10
C ASP A 254 -3.89 -20.34 7.74
N ASP A 255 -3.02 -20.56 6.75
CA ASP A 255 -3.09 -19.92 5.42
C ASP A 255 -3.92 -20.76 4.42
N LEU A 256 -4.20 -22.02 4.76
CA LEU A 256 -4.88 -22.98 3.89
C LEU A 256 -6.28 -22.51 3.43
N PRO A 257 -7.14 -21.94 4.28
CA PRO A 257 -8.45 -21.43 3.85
C PRO A 257 -8.34 -20.32 2.79
N VAL A 258 -7.34 -19.45 2.89
CA VAL A 258 -7.12 -18.35 1.95
C VAL A 258 -6.65 -18.87 0.60
N ILE A 259 -5.74 -19.84 0.60
CA ILE A 259 -5.27 -20.53 -0.62
C ILE A 259 -6.44 -21.18 -1.35
N ILE A 260 -7.28 -21.92 -0.64
CA ILE A 260 -8.41 -22.62 -1.25
C ILE A 260 -9.44 -21.62 -1.77
N LYS A 261 -9.70 -20.55 -1.02
CA LYS A 261 -10.57 -19.47 -1.50
C LYS A 261 -10.08 -18.89 -2.82
N PHE A 262 -8.77 -18.66 -2.95
CA PHE A 262 -8.16 -18.22 -4.20
C PHE A 262 -8.33 -19.25 -5.35
N ILE A 263 -8.03 -20.52 -5.09
CA ILE A 263 -8.18 -21.60 -6.08
C ILE A 263 -9.63 -21.66 -6.57
N LEU A 264 -10.60 -21.66 -5.66
CA LEU A 264 -12.01 -21.79 -6.00
C LEU A 264 -12.54 -20.56 -6.74
N HIS A 265 -12.19 -19.34 -6.33
CA HIS A 265 -12.60 -18.12 -7.03
C HIS A 265 -11.91 -17.90 -8.39
N SER A 266 -10.82 -18.61 -8.68
CA SER A 266 -10.12 -18.56 -9.97
C SER A 266 -10.55 -19.67 -10.94
N VAL A 267 -11.57 -20.46 -10.60
CA VAL A 267 -12.12 -21.51 -11.47
C VAL A 267 -13.01 -20.91 -12.55
N THR A 268 -12.92 -21.46 -13.75
CA THR A 268 -13.81 -21.15 -14.88
C THR A 268 -14.62 -22.38 -15.27
N ALA A 269 -15.66 -22.20 -16.09
CA ALA A 269 -16.46 -23.33 -16.56
C ALA A 269 -15.65 -24.38 -17.36
N ALA A 270 -14.55 -23.96 -18.00
CA ALA A 270 -13.75 -24.82 -18.87
C ALA A 270 -12.83 -25.77 -18.09
N ASP A 271 -12.33 -25.34 -16.93
CA ASP A 271 -11.31 -26.04 -16.15
C ASP A 271 -11.82 -26.54 -14.79
N ALA A 272 -13.08 -26.26 -14.43
CA ALA A 272 -13.66 -26.65 -13.15
C ALA A 272 -13.49 -28.13 -12.80
N LEU A 273 -13.73 -29.06 -13.73
CA LEU A 273 -13.61 -30.49 -13.45
C LEU A 273 -12.17 -30.89 -13.10
N GLU A 274 -11.20 -30.39 -13.86
CA GLU A 274 -9.78 -30.69 -13.66
C GLU A 274 -9.28 -30.09 -12.34
N VAL A 275 -9.57 -28.82 -12.10
CA VAL A 275 -9.11 -28.10 -10.89
C VAL A 275 -9.72 -28.70 -9.62
N ILE A 276 -11.00 -29.05 -9.64
CA ILE A 276 -11.66 -29.66 -8.47
C ILE A 276 -11.18 -31.08 -8.24
N SER A 277 -10.90 -31.86 -9.29
CA SER A 277 -10.29 -33.18 -9.18
C SER A 277 -8.91 -33.10 -8.53
N GLU A 278 -8.06 -32.21 -9.04
CA GLU A 278 -6.72 -32.01 -8.48
C GLU A 278 -6.77 -31.51 -7.03
N LEU A 279 -7.65 -30.55 -6.74
CA LEU A 279 -7.85 -30.05 -5.38
C LEU A 279 -8.22 -31.18 -4.43
N ARG A 280 -9.14 -32.07 -4.83
CA ARG A 280 -9.57 -33.21 -4.00
C ARG A 280 -8.46 -34.22 -3.77
N GLU A 281 -7.64 -34.51 -4.78
CA GLU A 281 -6.48 -35.40 -4.64
C GLU A 281 -5.41 -34.83 -3.71
N LYS A 282 -5.16 -33.52 -3.77
CA LYS A 282 -4.16 -32.83 -2.93
C LYS A 282 -4.65 -32.60 -1.51
N LEU A 283 -5.95 -32.51 -1.30
CA LEU A 283 -6.57 -32.38 0.02
C LEU A 283 -6.66 -33.74 0.74
N ASP A 284 -5.53 -34.40 0.99
CA ASP A 284 -5.50 -35.52 1.93
C ASP A 284 -5.50 -34.98 3.37
N LEU A 285 -6.72 -34.83 3.91
CA LEU A 285 -7.00 -34.34 5.25
C LEU A 285 -6.36 -35.18 6.37
N GLN A 286 -5.81 -36.36 6.07
CA GLN A 286 -5.08 -37.19 7.04
C GLN A 286 -3.91 -36.42 7.68
N HIS A 287 -3.28 -35.50 6.94
CA HIS A 287 -2.21 -34.65 7.46
C HIS A 287 -2.73 -33.43 8.25
N CYS A 288 -3.98 -32.99 8.04
CA CYS A 288 -4.58 -31.86 8.73
C CYS A 288 -5.22 -32.25 10.08
N ILE A 289 -5.58 -33.53 10.27
CA ILE A 289 -6.35 -34.02 11.43
C ILE A 289 -5.46 -34.72 12.49
N LEU A 290 -4.19 -35.03 12.17
CA LEU A 290 -3.34 -35.87 13.02
C LEU A 290 -2.69 -35.27 14.28
N PRO A 291 -3.04 -34.06 14.79
CA PRO A 291 -2.70 -33.74 16.19
C PRO A 291 -3.75 -34.25 17.19
N SER A 292 -5.03 -34.40 16.81
CA SER A 292 -6.11 -34.53 17.80
C SER A 292 -6.48 -35.97 18.18
N ARG A 293 -6.20 -36.98 17.34
CA ARG A 293 -6.64 -38.35 17.62
C ARG A 293 -5.72 -39.17 18.54
N LEU A 294 -4.51 -38.70 18.84
CA LEU A 294 -3.57 -39.42 19.71
C LEU A 294 -3.63 -39.00 21.20
N GLN A 295 -4.39 -37.97 21.57
CA GLN A 295 -4.53 -37.55 22.98
C GLN A 295 -5.91 -37.84 23.59
N ALA A 296 -6.95 -38.08 22.78
CA ALA A 296 -8.28 -38.44 23.29
C ALA A 296 -8.34 -39.85 23.94
N SER A 297 -7.27 -40.65 23.87
CA SER A 297 -7.18 -41.98 24.48
C SER A 297 -6.37 -42.04 25.79
N GLN A 298 -5.84 -40.92 26.32
CA GLN A 298 -5.07 -40.92 27.58
C GLN A 298 -5.60 -40.01 28.70
N SER A 299 -6.80 -39.45 28.61
CA SER A 299 -7.42 -38.70 29.72
C SER A 299 -8.44 -39.53 30.52
N LYS A 300 -8.04 -40.72 30.97
CA LYS A 300 -8.71 -41.42 32.08
C LYS A 300 -7.69 -41.96 33.09
N LEU A 301 -6.85 -41.09 33.66
CA LEU A 301 -6.40 -41.27 35.04
C LEU A 301 -5.78 -39.98 35.64
N LYS A 302 -6.43 -39.50 36.70
CA LYS A 302 -5.90 -38.77 37.87
C LYS A 302 -5.36 -37.32 37.75
N ASN A 303 -6.04 -36.48 38.55
CA ASN A 303 -5.55 -35.49 39.52
C ASN A 303 -5.65 -33.98 39.21
N LYS A 304 -6.70 -33.39 39.81
CA LYS A 304 -6.75 -32.14 40.60
C LYS A 304 -5.52 -31.20 40.55
N GLY A 305 -5.69 -30.03 39.95
CA GLY A 305 -4.81 -28.84 40.12
C GLY A 305 -4.97 -27.78 39.02
N GLN A 306 -5.65 -26.67 39.33
CA GLN A 306 -5.61 -25.37 38.60
C GLN A 306 -4.16 -24.85 38.51
N SER A 307 -3.66 -24.09 37.52
CA SER A 307 -4.28 -23.25 36.48
C SER A 307 -3.20 -22.76 35.48
N SER A 308 -3.69 -22.32 34.30
CA SER A 308 -3.10 -21.44 33.27
C SER A 308 -1.95 -21.96 32.39
N SER A 309 -2.32 -22.53 31.24
CA SER A 309 -1.60 -22.38 29.96
C SER A 309 -2.66 -22.28 28.85
N GLY A 310 -2.71 -21.15 28.15
CA GLY A 310 -3.77 -20.81 27.21
C GLY A 310 -3.57 -21.37 25.80
N ASN A 311 -4.66 -21.91 25.24
CA ASN A 311 -5.08 -21.82 23.83
C ASN A 311 -4.08 -22.21 22.71
N GLN A 312 -3.40 -23.35 22.79
CA GLN A 312 -2.76 -23.94 21.60
C GLN A 312 -3.53 -25.13 20.98
N GLU A 313 -4.48 -25.73 21.68
CA GLU A 313 -5.20 -26.93 21.18
C GLU A 313 -6.38 -26.61 20.24
N ASN A 314 -6.87 -25.36 20.22
CA ASN A 314 -8.06 -24.96 19.47
C ASN A 314 -7.78 -24.52 18.02
N SER A 315 -6.55 -24.07 17.71
CA SER A 315 -6.23 -23.45 16.42
C SER A 315 -6.39 -24.40 15.22
N GLY A 316 -6.02 -25.67 15.39
CA GLY A 316 -6.16 -26.67 14.33
C GLY A 316 -7.62 -27.00 14.00
N GLN A 317 -8.50 -27.06 15.01
CA GLN A 317 -9.93 -27.30 14.80
C GLN A 317 -10.61 -26.09 14.16
N ASP A 318 -10.26 -24.88 14.59
CA ASP A 318 -10.77 -23.64 14.01
C ASP A 318 -10.37 -23.51 12.53
N CYS A 319 -9.14 -23.90 12.16
CA CYS A 319 -8.69 -23.93 10.76
C CYS A 319 -9.48 -24.92 9.90
N VAL A 320 -9.77 -26.12 10.41
CA VAL A 320 -10.58 -27.12 9.70
C VAL A 320 -12.02 -26.64 9.51
N ILE A 321 -12.59 -25.93 10.49
CA ILE A 321 -13.92 -25.32 10.37
C ILE A 321 -13.91 -24.25 9.27
N LEU A 322 -12.97 -23.31 9.32
CA LEU A 322 -12.82 -22.26 8.31
C LEU A 322 -12.60 -22.84 6.90
N PHE A 323 -11.78 -23.87 6.80
CA PHE A 323 -11.55 -24.64 5.57
C PHE A 323 -12.86 -25.15 4.97
N PHE A 324 -13.67 -25.87 5.75
CA PHE A 324 -14.93 -26.42 5.25
C PHE A 324 -15.96 -25.33 4.98
N ASP A 325 -15.94 -24.23 5.72
CA ASP A 325 -16.85 -23.11 5.49
C ASP A 325 -16.54 -22.37 4.18
N VAL A 326 -15.27 -22.24 3.80
CA VAL A 326 -14.86 -21.75 2.47
C VAL A 326 -15.39 -22.65 1.37
N ILE A 327 -15.21 -23.97 1.48
CA ILE A 327 -15.69 -24.94 0.48
C ILE A 327 -17.23 -24.92 0.41
N LYS A 328 -17.92 -24.96 1.55
CA LYS A 328 -19.39 -24.89 1.60
C LYS A 328 -19.90 -23.61 0.95
N SER A 329 -19.26 -22.47 1.24
CA SER A 329 -19.62 -21.19 0.63
C SER A 329 -19.45 -21.24 -0.88
N ALA A 330 -18.29 -21.69 -1.37
CA ALA A 330 -18.02 -21.80 -2.80
C ALA A 330 -19.04 -22.71 -3.52
N VAL A 331 -19.30 -23.91 -2.98
CA VAL A 331 -20.28 -24.85 -3.53
C VAL A 331 -21.71 -24.30 -3.48
N ARG A 332 -22.06 -23.53 -2.45
CA ARG A 332 -23.39 -22.95 -2.29
C ARG A 332 -23.66 -21.83 -3.27
N TYR A 333 -22.66 -20.97 -3.54
CA TYR A 333 -22.84 -19.77 -4.36
C TYR A 333 -22.43 -19.96 -5.82
N GLU A 334 -21.50 -20.86 -6.12
CA GLU A 334 -21.05 -21.11 -7.50
C GLU A 334 -21.52 -22.47 -8.01
N LYS A 335 -22.53 -22.44 -8.90
CA LYS A 335 -23.12 -23.65 -9.48
C LYS A 335 -22.10 -24.50 -10.23
N ILE A 336 -21.15 -23.87 -10.93
CA ILE A 336 -20.09 -24.53 -11.70
C ILE A 336 -19.25 -25.42 -10.77
N ILE A 337 -18.83 -24.88 -9.62
CA ILE A 337 -18.08 -25.64 -8.61
C ILE A 337 -18.92 -26.80 -8.08
N SER A 338 -20.20 -26.55 -7.75
CA SER A 338 -21.09 -27.59 -7.23
C SER A 338 -21.27 -28.78 -8.19
N GLU A 339 -21.47 -28.50 -9.49
CA GLU A 339 -21.65 -29.53 -10.51
C GLU A 339 -20.34 -30.29 -10.77
N ALA A 340 -19.21 -29.60 -10.74
CA ALA A 340 -17.90 -30.22 -10.88
C ALA A 340 -17.59 -31.15 -9.70
N TRP A 341 -17.90 -30.71 -8.47
CA TRP A 341 -17.65 -31.49 -7.24
C TRP A 341 -18.45 -32.79 -7.15
N ILE A 342 -19.64 -32.85 -7.78
CA ILE A 342 -20.48 -34.06 -7.83
C ILE A 342 -19.96 -35.05 -8.89
N LYS A 343 -19.36 -34.54 -9.97
CA LYS A 343 -18.90 -35.36 -11.10
C LYS A 343 -17.54 -36.02 -10.85
N VAL A 344 -16.72 -35.42 -9.99
CA VAL A 344 -15.42 -35.92 -9.51
C VAL A 344 -15.62 -36.84 -8.30
#